data_AF-A0A8K0KGA0-F1
#
_entry.id   AF-A0A8K0KGA0-F1
#
_cell.length_a   1.000
_cell.length_b   1.000
_cell.length_c   1.000
_cell.angle_alpha   90.00
_cell.angle_beta   90.00
_cell.angle_gamma   90.00
#
_symmetry.space_group_name_H-M   'P 1'
#
loop_
_entity.id
_entity.type
_entity.pdbx_description
1 polymer ?
#
loop_
_entity_poly.entity_id
_entity_poly.type
_entity_poly.pdbx_seq_one_letter_code
_entity_poly.pdbx_strand_id
1 'polypeptide(L)'
;MSISGTSASICDGNAGKKHRMVFSINSIRNDEDEWETKFSASQNLTVKPRNIDVNLTRLVVDCHENYFIDIKGIIKENSEEEAKKRLIFHSKCSSQAAITNDGRTLQKIKLNGRGAALTNRPLMDNEIFTVRIDKKDGRPDGIGIGVTTHAPGTLELPDHINSIGTGTWMFYHNHLYHNSKEAFLGYQKTPLKDVKVGQRVGVMRSKSGTLHFFLDGVDQGPAASNLPETVYGAFELFENLLQGTIVDA
;
A
#
# COMPACT_ATOMS: atom_id res chain seq x y z
N MET A 1 1.82 6.25 25.74
CA MET A 1 1.77 4.90 25.17
C MET A 1 1.59 3.92 26.31
N SER A 2 0.36 3.61 26.76
CA SER A 2 0.20 2.75 27.94
C SER A 2 0.09 1.27 27.61
N ILE A 3 1.05 0.50 28.15
CA ILE A 3 0.96 -0.94 28.28
C ILE A 3 0.33 -1.21 29.64
N SER A 4 -0.94 -1.58 29.68
CA SER A 4 -1.56 -2.14 30.88
C SER A 4 -1.64 -3.66 30.73
N GLY A 5 -0.84 -4.35 31.54
CA GLY A 5 -0.68 -5.80 31.50
C GLY A 5 0.31 -6.27 32.56
N THR A 6 -0.14 -6.24 33.82
CA THR A 6 0.55 -6.77 34.99
C THR A 6 0.52 -8.30 34.98
N SER A 7 1.54 -8.93 34.39
CA SER A 7 2.14 -10.16 34.92
C SER A 7 3.27 -10.64 34.00
N ALA A 8 4.51 -10.41 34.44
CA ALA A 8 5.63 -11.23 34.03
C ALA A 8 5.69 -12.41 35.01
N SER A 9 5.31 -13.62 34.58
CA SER A 9 5.62 -14.82 35.35
C SER A 9 7.08 -15.19 35.12
N ILE A 10 7.97 -14.72 35.98
CA ILE A 10 9.32 -15.29 36.11
C ILE A 10 9.12 -16.66 36.75
N CYS A 11 9.32 -17.73 35.98
CA CYS A 11 9.40 -19.06 36.58
C CYS A 11 10.75 -19.16 37.32
N ASP A 12 10.69 -19.43 38.62
CA ASP A 12 11.81 -19.36 39.57
C ASP A 12 13.10 -20.06 39.13
N GLY A 13 14.22 -19.36 39.35
CA GLY A 13 15.42 -19.86 40.00
C GLY A 13 16.25 -20.98 39.35
N ASN A 14 17.14 -20.64 38.41
CA ASN A 14 18.55 -21.11 38.41
C ASN A 14 19.39 -20.45 37.30
N ALA A 15 20.57 -19.96 37.67
CA ALA A 15 21.53 -19.37 36.73
C ALA A 15 21.99 -20.39 35.68
N GLY A 16 21.95 -20.02 34.39
CA GLY A 16 22.48 -20.81 33.27
C GLY A 16 21.47 -21.52 32.35
N LYS A 17 20.16 -21.26 32.47
CA LYS A 17 19.15 -21.79 31.53
C LYS A 17 18.57 -20.68 30.63
N LYS A 18 18.18 -21.05 29.40
CA LYS A 18 17.43 -20.16 28.49
C LYS A 18 16.12 -19.73 29.15
N HIS A 19 15.90 -18.43 29.26
CA HIS A 19 14.65 -17.87 29.76
C HIS A 19 13.78 -17.45 28.57
N ARG A 20 12.54 -17.93 28.54
CA ARG A 20 11.52 -17.49 27.58
C ARG A 20 10.56 -16.55 28.30
N MET A 21 10.60 -15.26 27.95
CA MET A 21 9.61 -14.29 28.42
C MET A 21 8.53 -14.12 27.35
N VAL A 22 7.26 -14.14 27.77
CA VAL A 22 6.09 -13.94 26.90
C VAL A 22 5.27 -12.78 27.45
N PHE A 23 5.18 -11.69 26.71
CA PHE A 23 4.35 -10.54 27.07
C PHE A 23 3.02 -10.61 26.31
N SER A 24 1.89 -10.45 27.00
CA SER A 24 0.58 -10.32 26.34
C SER A 24 0.25 -8.84 26.13
N ILE A 25 -0.04 -8.45 24.89
CA ILE A 25 -0.31 -7.04 24.53
C ILE A 25 -1.82 -6.88 24.32
N ASN A 26 -2.48 -6.16 25.22
CA ASN A 26 -3.95 -6.07 25.24
C ASN A 26 -4.52 -4.83 24.51
N SER A 27 -3.78 -3.74 24.35
CA SER A 27 -4.16 -2.61 23.49
C SER A 27 -2.98 -1.66 23.23
N ILE A 28 -3.03 -0.87 22.15
CA ILE A 28 -2.06 0.18 21.83
C ILE A 28 -2.80 1.53 21.78
N ARG A 29 -2.41 2.51 22.61
CA ARG A 29 -2.95 3.89 22.56
C ARG A 29 -1.82 4.93 22.52
N ASN A 30 -1.99 5.91 21.64
CA ASN A 30 -1.09 7.07 21.46
C ASN A 30 -1.50 8.19 22.40
N ASP A 31 -0.89 8.26 23.59
CA ASP A 31 -0.88 9.47 24.42
C ASP A 31 0.58 9.73 24.83
N GLU A 32 1.05 10.97 24.68
CA GLU A 32 2.47 11.34 24.70
C GLU A 32 3.09 11.53 26.09
N ASP A 33 2.31 11.49 27.17
CA ASP A 33 2.84 11.79 28.51
C ASP A 33 2.99 10.54 29.42
N GLU A 34 4.03 10.56 30.28
CA GLU A 34 4.39 9.64 31.38
C GLU A 34 5.06 8.29 31.09
N TRP A 35 6.41 8.21 30.97
CA TRP A 35 7.14 6.93 31.10
C TRP A 35 8.53 7.04 31.77
N GLU A 36 8.58 7.04 33.11
CA GLU A 36 9.71 6.48 33.87
C GLU A 36 9.22 5.25 34.64
N THR A 37 9.47 4.04 34.15
CA THR A 37 9.42 2.83 34.99
C THR A 37 10.85 2.35 35.20
N LYS A 38 11.42 2.75 36.33
CA LYS A 38 12.78 2.39 36.76
C LYS A 38 12.88 0.88 36.97
N PHE A 39 13.67 0.21 36.14
CA PHE A 39 14.43 -0.97 36.56
C PHE A 39 15.90 -0.59 36.49
N SER A 40 16.52 -0.36 37.65
CA SER A 40 17.97 -0.16 37.73
C SER A 40 18.67 -1.51 37.76
N ALA A 41 19.58 -1.75 36.81
CA ALA A 41 20.86 -2.40 37.05
C ALA A 41 21.68 -2.44 35.74
N SER A 42 22.76 -1.65 35.74
CA SER A 42 24.06 -1.81 35.08
C SER A 42 24.19 -2.60 33.76
N GLN A 43 24.76 -1.90 32.78
CA GLN A 43 25.45 -2.32 31.55
C GLN A 43 24.62 -2.36 30.25
N ASN A 44 24.98 -1.43 29.35
CA ASN A 44 24.46 -1.29 28.00
C ASN A 44 25.06 -2.37 27.09
N LEU A 45 24.27 -3.39 26.76
CA LEU A 45 24.55 -4.31 25.65
C LEU A 45 23.30 -4.40 24.77
N THR A 46 23.42 -3.86 23.55
CA THR A 46 22.37 -3.90 22.54
C THR A 46 22.46 -5.23 21.78
N VAL A 47 21.45 -6.10 21.91
CA VAL A 47 21.37 -7.36 21.14
C VAL A 47 20.20 -7.28 20.16
N LYS A 48 20.45 -7.62 18.89
CA LYS A 48 19.40 -7.76 17.86
C LYS A 48 18.61 -9.05 18.12
N PRO A 49 17.30 -9.00 18.36
CA PRO A 49 16.50 -10.20 18.59
C PRO A 49 16.51 -11.11 17.35
N ARG A 50 16.60 -12.43 17.53
CA ARG A 50 16.69 -13.40 16.43
C ARG A 50 15.36 -14.03 15.99
N ASN A 51 14.24 -13.74 16.65
CA ASN A 51 12.89 -14.16 16.21
C ASN A 51 11.85 -13.28 16.91
N ILE A 52 11.26 -12.31 16.19
CA ILE A 52 10.15 -11.49 16.69
C ILE A 52 8.94 -11.82 15.82
N ASP A 53 7.98 -12.57 16.37
CA ASP A 53 6.70 -12.83 15.72
C ASP A 53 5.70 -11.78 16.22
N VAL A 54 5.43 -10.77 15.38
CA VAL A 54 4.62 -9.60 15.72
C VAL A 54 3.16 -9.78 15.30
N ASN A 55 2.62 -11.00 15.36
CA ASN A 55 1.18 -11.22 15.15
C ASN A 55 0.41 -10.95 16.45
N LEU A 56 0.07 -9.67 16.62
CA LEU A 56 -1.03 -9.07 17.40
C LEU A 56 -1.34 -9.48 18.85
N THR A 57 -0.60 -10.36 19.52
CA THR A 57 -0.89 -10.64 20.95
C THR A 57 0.31 -10.96 21.82
N ARG A 58 1.48 -11.31 21.25
CA ARG A 58 2.60 -11.82 22.04
C ARG A 58 3.98 -11.37 21.56
N LEU A 59 4.83 -10.90 22.49
CA LEU A 59 6.27 -10.72 22.26
C LEU A 59 7.03 -11.85 22.98
N VAL A 60 7.84 -12.61 22.25
CA VAL A 60 8.68 -13.68 22.82
C VAL A 60 10.14 -13.26 22.75
N VAL A 61 10.83 -13.25 23.90
CA VAL A 61 12.27 -13.00 23.96
C VAL A 61 12.96 -14.15 24.67
N ASP A 62 13.94 -14.76 23.98
CA ASP A 62 14.85 -15.74 24.56
C ASP A 62 16.10 -15.00 25.07
N CYS A 63 16.28 -14.97 26.39
CA CYS A 63 17.38 -14.26 27.03
C CYS A 63 18.26 -15.21 27.86
N HIS A 64 19.58 -14.93 27.89
CA HIS A 64 20.56 -15.70 28.66
C HIS A 64 21.04 -14.99 29.95
N GLU A 65 20.85 -13.66 30.08
CA GLU A 65 21.24 -12.82 31.24
C GLU A 65 20.31 -11.58 31.35
N ASN A 66 20.56 -10.66 32.30
CA ASN A 66 19.78 -9.43 32.50
C ASN A 66 19.84 -8.52 31.25
N TYR A 67 18.79 -8.50 30.44
CA TYR A 67 18.71 -7.66 29.24
C TYR A 67 17.54 -6.68 29.29
N PHE A 68 17.77 -5.49 28.74
CA PHE A 68 16.73 -4.51 28.42
C PHE A 68 16.30 -4.71 26.97
N ILE A 69 15.00 -4.81 26.73
CA ILE A 69 14.41 -4.90 25.38
C ILE A 69 13.74 -3.56 25.09
N ASP A 70 14.26 -2.81 24.13
CA ASP A 70 13.61 -1.58 23.66
C ASP A 70 12.43 -1.91 22.75
N ILE A 71 11.28 -2.17 23.39
CA ILE A 71 10.03 -2.47 22.70
C ILE A 71 9.58 -1.27 21.85
N LYS A 72 9.88 -0.02 22.25
CA LYS A 72 9.50 1.18 21.49
C LYS A 72 10.30 1.27 20.19
N GLY A 73 11.62 1.06 20.25
CA GLY A 73 12.49 1.02 19.07
C GLY A 73 12.06 -0.07 18.10
N ILE A 74 11.79 -1.29 18.58
CA ILE A 74 11.35 -2.42 17.74
C ILE A 74 9.99 -2.15 17.08
N ILE A 75 9.01 -1.63 17.82
CA ILE A 75 7.70 -1.29 17.26
C ILE A 75 7.84 -0.18 16.22
N LYS A 76 8.66 0.84 16.49
CA LYS A 76 8.91 1.94 15.57
C LYS A 76 9.57 1.45 14.29
N GLU A 77 10.66 0.68 14.39
CA GLU A 77 11.36 0.10 13.24
C GLU A 77 10.43 -0.78 12.39
N ASN A 78 9.64 -1.67 13.03
CA ASN A 78 8.65 -2.48 12.31
C ASN A 78 7.56 -1.61 11.66
N SER A 79 7.10 -0.56 12.33
CA SER A 79 6.09 0.35 11.76
C SER A 79 6.62 1.14 10.57
N GLU A 80 7.89 1.53 10.58
CA GLU A 80 8.56 2.20 9.47
C GLU A 80 8.78 1.23 8.30
N GLU A 81 9.12 -0.02 8.58
CA GLU A 81 9.32 -1.04 7.56
C GLU A 81 8.00 -1.47 6.89
N GLU A 82 6.92 -1.58 7.67
CA GLU A 82 5.57 -1.79 7.13
C GLU A 82 5.07 -0.55 6.38
N ALA A 83 5.40 0.65 6.83
CA ALA A 83 5.10 1.88 6.09
C ALA A 83 5.82 1.92 4.73
N LYS A 84 7.06 1.41 4.63
CA LYS A 84 7.78 1.26 3.35
C LYS A 84 7.15 0.23 2.42
N LYS A 85 6.53 -0.83 2.98
CA LYS A 85 5.83 -1.85 2.19
C LYS A 85 4.45 -1.38 1.72
N ARG A 86 3.87 -0.38 2.36
CA ARG A 86 2.53 0.11 2.03
C ARG A 86 2.47 0.59 0.57
N LEU A 87 1.43 0.15 -0.12
CA LEU A 87 1.16 0.60 -1.47
C LEU A 87 0.62 2.03 -1.42
N ILE A 88 1.39 2.95 -1.99
CA ILE A 88 1.02 4.37 -2.15
C ILE A 88 1.35 4.81 -3.57
N PHE A 89 0.95 6.02 -3.96
CA PHE A 89 1.47 6.64 -5.17
C PHE A 89 2.95 6.97 -4.99
N HIS A 90 3.74 6.75 -6.03
CA HIS A 90 5.12 7.23 -6.09
C HIS A 90 5.14 8.77 -6.02
N SER A 91 6.13 9.37 -5.35
CA SER A 91 6.18 10.83 -5.15
C SER A 91 6.18 11.66 -6.45
N LYS A 92 6.65 11.09 -7.56
CA LYS A 92 6.51 11.66 -8.91
C LYS A 92 5.11 11.37 -9.48
N CYS A 93 4.40 12.42 -9.88
CA CYS A 93 3.19 12.37 -10.68
C CYS A 93 3.33 13.29 -11.90
N SER A 94 2.34 13.28 -12.78
CA SER A 94 2.33 14.16 -13.96
C SER A 94 2.19 15.64 -13.57
N SER A 95 2.59 16.54 -14.47
CA SER A 95 2.82 17.97 -14.18
C SER A 95 1.59 18.75 -13.70
N GLN A 96 0.39 18.26 -14.00
CA GLN A 96 -0.89 18.91 -13.67
C GLN A 96 -1.61 18.26 -12.48
N ALA A 97 -0.93 17.37 -11.76
CA ALA A 97 -1.44 16.72 -10.56
C ALA A 97 -0.52 16.93 -9.35
N ALA A 98 -1.08 16.68 -8.17
CA ALA A 98 -0.37 16.67 -6.92
C ALA A 98 -0.71 15.37 -6.17
N ILE A 99 0.28 14.87 -5.45
CA ILE A 99 0.11 13.77 -4.51
C ILE A 99 0.03 14.32 -3.10
N THR A 100 -1.02 13.94 -2.38
CA THR A 100 -1.32 14.40 -1.02
C THR A 100 -1.68 13.20 -0.13
N ASN A 101 -2.04 13.48 1.13
CA ASN A 101 -2.52 12.46 2.08
C ASN A 101 -1.51 11.31 2.24
N ASP A 102 -0.26 11.65 2.57
CA ASP A 102 0.84 10.71 2.78
C ASP A 102 1.06 9.74 1.60
N GLY A 103 0.97 10.27 0.38
CA GLY A 103 1.15 9.48 -0.84
C GLY A 103 -0.10 8.76 -1.32
N ARG A 104 -1.26 8.89 -0.65
CA ARG A 104 -2.44 8.09 -0.99
C ARG A 104 -3.37 8.75 -1.98
N THR A 105 -3.34 10.06 -2.11
CA THR A 105 -4.34 10.78 -2.90
C THR A 105 -3.68 11.45 -4.09
N LEU A 106 -4.20 11.18 -5.29
CA LEU A 106 -3.87 11.91 -6.51
C LEU A 106 -4.96 12.95 -6.74
N GLN A 107 -4.58 14.19 -7.00
CA GLN A 107 -5.50 15.30 -7.21
C GLN A 107 -5.05 16.20 -8.36
N LYS A 108 -5.98 16.64 -9.21
CA LYS A 108 -5.69 17.67 -10.23
C LYS A 108 -5.39 19.02 -9.59
N ILE A 109 -4.41 19.73 -10.13
CA ILE A 109 -4.10 21.11 -9.74
C ILE A 109 -5.14 22.08 -10.34
N LYS A 110 -5.61 21.80 -11.57
CA LYS A 110 -6.62 22.61 -12.28
C LYS A 110 -7.80 21.74 -12.68
N LEU A 111 -9.02 22.30 -12.65
CA LEU A 111 -10.26 21.60 -12.98
C LEU A 111 -10.22 20.93 -14.37
N ASN A 112 -9.69 21.65 -15.36
CA ASN A 112 -9.55 21.20 -16.74
C ASN A 112 -8.21 20.49 -17.04
N GLY A 113 -7.40 20.25 -16.02
CA GLY A 113 -6.12 19.56 -16.17
C GLY A 113 -6.27 18.06 -16.34
N ARG A 114 -5.14 17.37 -16.46
CA ARG A 114 -5.02 15.92 -16.35
C ARG A 114 -4.13 15.55 -15.18
N GLY A 115 -4.11 14.29 -14.82
CA GLY A 115 -3.26 13.81 -13.74
C GLY A 115 -2.98 12.34 -13.87
N ALA A 116 -1.71 11.95 -13.85
CA ALA A 116 -1.33 10.55 -13.81
C ALA A 116 -0.38 10.30 -12.64
N ALA A 117 -0.48 9.11 -12.04
CA ALA A 117 0.50 8.62 -11.09
C ALA A 117 0.65 7.11 -11.20
N LEU A 118 1.80 6.62 -10.75
CA LEU A 118 2.11 5.21 -10.62
C LEU A 118 2.25 4.84 -9.15
N THR A 119 2.14 3.54 -8.82
CA THR A 119 2.46 3.04 -7.47
C THR A 119 3.95 3.21 -7.15
N ASN A 120 4.28 3.42 -5.88
CA ASN A 120 5.66 3.62 -5.40
C ASN A 120 6.57 2.39 -5.59
N ARG A 121 5.97 1.22 -5.68
CA ARG A 121 6.63 -0.07 -5.92
C ARG A 121 5.84 -0.92 -6.90
N PRO A 122 6.44 -1.99 -7.45
CA PRO A 122 5.68 -2.99 -8.20
C PRO A 122 4.56 -3.59 -7.36
N LEU A 123 3.49 -3.99 -8.05
CA LEU A 123 2.42 -4.78 -7.44
C LEU A 123 2.94 -6.18 -7.13
N MET A 124 2.62 -6.69 -5.95
CA MET A 124 2.83 -8.10 -5.64
C MET A 124 1.80 -8.96 -6.37
N ASP A 125 2.10 -10.24 -6.55
CA ASP A 125 1.15 -11.16 -7.17
C ASP A 125 -0.15 -11.23 -6.37
N ASN A 126 -1.26 -11.03 -7.09
CA ASN A 126 -2.62 -10.96 -6.57
C ASN A 126 -2.88 -9.78 -5.61
N GLU A 127 -1.97 -8.80 -5.53
CA GLU A 127 -2.24 -7.53 -4.84
C GLU A 127 -3.14 -6.65 -5.71
N ILE A 128 -4.24 -6.18 -5.13
CA ILE A 128 -5.20 -5.31 -5.83
C ILE A 128 -4.85 -3.86 -5.51
N PHE A 129 -4.39 -3.14 -6.53
CA PHE A 129 -4.26 -1.69 -6.46
C PHE A 129 -5.64 -1.05 -6.60
N THR A 130 -6.22 -0.60 -5.48
CA THR A 130 -7.59 -0.06 -5.42
C THR A 130 -7.59 1.44 -5.17
N VAL A 131 -8.33 2.18 -5.99
CA VAL A 131 -8.52 3.63 -5.87
C VAL A 131 -10.00 3.94 -5.72
N ARG A 132 -10.36 4.66 -4.66
CA ARG A 132 -11.68 5.24 -4.46
C ARG A 132 -11.76 6.59 -5.17
N ILE A 133 -12.87 6.83 -5.86
CA ILE A 133 -13.16 8.13 -6.48
C ILE A 133 -13.67 9.09 -5.40
N ASP A 134 -12.94 10.18 -5.15
CA ASP A 134 -13.29 11.12 -4.09
C ASP A 134 -14.03 12.37 -4.61
N LYS A 135 -13.71 12.84 -5.82
CA LYS A 135 -14.30 14.07 -6.37
C LYS A 135 -14.40 14.06 -7.90
N LYS A 136 -15.56 14.50 -8.43
CA LYS A 136 -15.83 14.68 -9.86
C LYS A 136 -16.58 15.98 -10.17
N ASP A 137 -16.53 16.45 -11.42
CA ASP A 137 -17.25 17.64 -11.92
C ASP A 137 -18.48 17.26 -12.77
N GLY A 138 -19.51 16.70 -12.10
CA GLY A 138 -20.91 16.65 -12.56
C GLY A 138 -21.29 15.80 -13.78
N ARG A 139 -20.37 15.50 -14.70
CA ARG A 139 -20.61 14.74 -15.93
C ARG A 139 -20.15 13.27 -15.79
N PRO A 140 -20.68 12.34 -16.60
CA PRO A 140 -20.21 10.96 -16.60
C PRO A 140 -18.79 10.91 -17.14
N ASP A 141 -17.89 10.29 -16.37
CA ASP A 141 -16.46 10.22 -16.67
C ASP A 141 -16.01 8.81 -16.99
N GLY A 142 -15.03 8.73 -17.89
CA GLY A 142 -14.08 7.63 -17.92
C GLY A 142 -13.00 7.83 -16.87
N ILE A 143 -12.70 6.77 -16.13
CA ILE A 143 -11.48 6.67 -15.33
C ILE A 143 -10.38 6.02 -16.19
N GLY A 144 -9.11 6.30 -15.88
CA GLY A 144 -7.98 5.52 -16.39
C GLY A 144 -7.35 4.71 -15.28
N ILE A 145 -7.38 3.39 -15.37
CA ILE A 145 -6.67 2.51 -14.43
C ILE A 145 -6.00 1.37 -15.19
N GLY A 146 -4.83 0.93 -14.74
CA GLY A 146 -4.08 -0.08 -15.44
C GLY A 146 -2.76 -0.40 -14.78
N VAL A 147 -1.85 -0.97 -15.57
CA VAL A 147 -0.49 -1.28 -15.14
C VAL A 147 0.53 -0.92 -16.21
N THR A 148 1.77 -0.69 -15.78
CA THR A 148 2.93 -0.44 -16.67
C THR A 148 4.17 -1.18 -16.21
N THR A 149 5.04 -1.58 -17.14
CA THR A 149 6.38 -2.11 -16.82
C THR A 149 7.39 -1.00 -16.51
N HIS A 150 7.05 0.26 -16.75
CA HIS A 150 7.96 1.39 -16.56
C HIS A 150 8.05 1.77 -15.08
N ALA A 151 9.27 1.81 -14.55
CA ALA A 151 9.50 2.21 -13.18
C ALA A 151 9.26 3.72 -12.98
N PRO A 152 8.57 4.14 -11.90
CA PRO A 152 8.22 5.53 -11.67
C PRO A 152 9.42 6.42 -11.35
N GLY A 153 10.54 5.85 -10.91
CA GLY A 153 11.77 6.60 -10.64
C GLY A 153 12.45 7.12 -11.91
N THR A 154 12.36 6.37 -13.02
CA THR A 154 13.08 6.62 -14.27
C THR A 154 12.19 7.17 -15.39
N LEU A 155 10.88 7.01 -15.27
CA LEU A 155 9.92 7.51 -16.25
C LEU A 155 9.60 8.98 -15.99
N GLU A 156 9.78 9.83 -17.01
CA GLU A 156 9.12 11.13 -17.05
C GLU A 156 7.65 10.92 -17.40
N LEU A 157 6.79 10.94 -16.38
CA LEU A 157 5.41 10.52 -16.51
C LEU A 157 4.58 11.55 -17.30
N PRO A 158 4.02 11.20 -18.47
CA PRO A 158 3.12 12.10 -19.19
C PRO A 158 1.79 12.27 -18.46
N ASP A 159 1.04 13.32 -18.81
CA ASP A 159 -0.31 13.56 -18.30
C ASP A 159 -1.35 12.52 -18.80
N HIS A 160 -1.01 11.73 -19.81
CA HIS A 160 -1.82 10.63 -20.33
C HIS A 160 -0.95 9.38 -20.49
N ILE A 161 -1.26 8.31 -19.76
CA ILE A 161 -0.38 7.13 -19.66
C ILE A 161 -0.28 6.40 -21.00
N ASN A 162 -1.34 6.41 -21.81
CA ASN A 162 -1.31 5.90 -23.17
C ASN A 162 -0.31 6.63 -24.08
N SER A 163 0.22 7.81 -23.73
CA SER A 163 1.26 8.45 -24.53
C SER A 163 2.64 7.78 -24.41
N ILE A 164 2.82 6.86 -23.45
CA ILE A 164 4.09 6.12 -23.26
C ILE A 164 4.39 5.20 -24.47
N GLY A 165 3.38 4.66 -25.14
CA GLY A 165 3.59 3.88 -26.38
C GLY A 165 3.98 2.41 -26.18
N THR A 166 4.48 2.03 -25.01
CA THR A 166 5.03 0.70 -24.76
C THR A 166 4.80 0.26 -23.31
N GLY A 167 4.83 -1.05 -23.08
CA GLY A 167 4.74 -1.67 -21.75
C GLY A 167 3.55 -1.23 -20.88
N THR A 168 2.42 -0.84 -21.47
CA THR A 168 1.24 -0.32 -20.75
C THR A 168 -0.01 -1.11 -21.07
N TRP A 169 -0.81 -1.42 -20.04
CA TRP A 169 -2.17 -1.98 -20.15
C TRP A 169 -3.12 -1.08 -19.38
N MET A 170 -3.87 -0.26 -20.09
CA MET A 170 -4.74 0.73 -19.48
C MET A 170 -6.18 0.50 -19.88
N PHE A 171 -7.07 0.58 -18.91
CA PHE A 171 -8.51 0.53 -19.12
C PHE A 171 -9.08 1.93 -18.99
N TYR A 172 -9.69 2.41 -20.08
CA TYR A 172 -10.37 3.70 -20.13
C TYR A 172 -11.79 3.49 -20.61
N HIS A 173 -12.76 4.04 -19.87
CA HIS A 173 -14.18 3.86 -20.13
C HIS A 173 -14.56 2.37 -20.19
N ASN A 174 -14.57 1.77 -21.38
CA ASN A 174 -14.92 0.37 -21.64
C ASN A 174 -13.89 -0.36 -22.52
N HIS A 175 -12.74 0.26 -22.75
CA HIS A 175 -11.77 -0.16 -23.75
C HIS A 175 -10.44 -0.46 -23.08
N LEU A 176 -9.91 -1.65 -23.37
CA LEU A 176 -8.55 -2.02 -22.98
C LEU A 176 -7.59 -1.53 -24.06
N TYR A 177 -6.62 -0.73 -23.64
CA TYR A 177 -5.49 -0.29 -24.46
C TYR A 177 -4.24 -1.02 -24.01
N HIS A 178 -3.50 -1.58 -24.98
CA HIS A 178 -2.17 -2.11 -24.78
C HIS A 178 -1.21 -1.35 -25.71
N ASN A 179 -0.20 -0.70 -25.15
CA ASN A 179 0.81 0.06 -25.91
C ASN A 179 0.15 1.08 -26.86
N SER A 180 -0.77 1.88 -26.31
CA SER A 180 -1.54 2.91 -27.02
C SER A 180 -2.49 2.40 -28.11
N LYS A 181 -2.57 1.08 -28.32
CA LYS A 181 -3.47 0.46 -29.28
C LYS A 181 -4.62 -0.19 -28.54
N GLU A 182 -5.83 0.06 -29.01
CA GLU A 182 -7.00 -0.63 -28.48
C GLU A 182 -6.87 -2.13 -28.78
N ALA A 183 -6.82 -2.94 -27.73
CA ALA A 183 -6.54 -4.37 -27.83
C ALA A 183 -7.82 -5.21 -27.83
N PHE A 184 -8.86 -4.77 -27.12
CA PHE A 184 -10.10 -5.52 -26.98
C PHE A 184 -11.31 -4.59 -26.79
N LEU A 185 -12.23 -4.61 -27.75
CA LEU A 185 -13.55 -4.00 -27.61
C LEU A 185 -14.44 -4.88 -26.73
N GLY A 186 -15.03 -4.30 -25.68
CA GLY A 186 -16.11 -4.96 -24.93
C GLY A 186 -15.62 -5.95 -23.86
N TYR A 187 -14.48 -5.69 -23.23
CA TYR A 187 -13.91 -6.52 -22.16
C TYR A 187 -14.89 -6.77 -20.99
N GLN A 188 -15.86 -5.88 -20.75
CA GLN A 188 -16.71 -5.95 -19.56
C GLN A 188 -18.12 -6.45 -19.83
N LYS A 189 -18.64 -7.24 -18.88
CA LYS A 189 -20.09 -7.43 -18.65
C LYS A 189 -20.76 -6.17 -18.09
N THR A 190 -20.04 -5.39 -17.30
CA THR A 190 -20.50 -4.11 -16.72
C THR A 190 -19.52 -3.00 -17.04
N PRO A 191 -19.88 -2.04 -17.90
CA PRO A 191 -18.97 -0.98 -18.30
C PRO A 191 -18.56 -0.08 -17.10
N LEU A 192 -17.27 0.25 -16.93
CA LEU A 192 -16.75 1.29 -16.02
C LEU A 192 -17.05 2.70 -16.57
N LYS A 193 -18.24 2.85 -17.15
CA LYS A 193 -18.79 4.13 -17.58
C LYS A 193 -19.51 4.76 -16.39
N ASP A 194 -19.19 6.01 -16.10
CA ASP A 194 -19.80 6.80 -15.03
C ASP A 194 -19.57 6.23 -13.62
N VAL A 195 -18.30 5.98 -13.28
CA VAL A 195 -17.91 5.70 -11.90
C VAL A 195 -18.29 6.89 -11.02
N LYS A 196 -19.01 6.63 -9.92
CA LYS A 196 -19.53 7.64 -9.00
C LYS A 196 -18.52 7.90 -7.88
N VAL A 197 -18.63 9.10 -7.30
CA VAL A 197 -17.93 9.41 -6.04
C VAL A 197 -18.30 8.36 -4.99
N GLY A 198 -17.29 7.85 -4.29
CA GLY A 198 -17.39 6.76 -3.32
C GLY A 198 -17.12 5.37 -3.89
N GLN A 199 -17.29 5.17 -5.20
CA GLN A 199 -16.98 3.88 -5.83
C GLN A 199 -15.47 3.64 -5.92
N ARG A 200 -15.12 2.36 -6.00
CA ARG A 200 -13.74 1.88 -6.00
C ARG A 200 -13.44 1.15 -7.28
N VAL A 201 -12.30 1.45 -7.86
CA VAL A 201 -11.79 0.75 -9.05
C VAL A 201 -10.46 0.13 -8.72
N GLY A 202 -10.26 -1.10 -9.18
CA GLY A 202 -9.07 -1.86 -8.85
C GLY A 202 -8.42 -2.49 -10.07
N VAL A 203 -7.14 -2.78 -9.95
CA VAL A 203 -6.38 -3.56 -10.92
C VAL A 203 -5.43 -4.50 -10.20
N MET A 204 -5.27 -5.69 -10.75
CA MET A 204 -4.45 -6.76 -10.18
C MET A 204 -3.73 -7.52 -11.28
N ARG A 205 -2.45 -7.80 -11.07
CA ARG A 205 -1.74 -8.86 -11.78
C ARG A 205 -1.84 -10.13 -10.94
N SER A 206 -2.45 -11.18 -11.47
CA SER A 206 -2.43 -12.49 -10.82
C SER A 206 -1.05 -13.14 -10.94
N LYS A 207 -0.80 -14.14 -10.08
CA LYS A 207 0.44 -14.95 -10.13
C LYS A 207 0.69 -15.63 -11.48
N SER A 208 -0.36 -15.96 -12.24
CA SER A 208 -0.23 -16.54 -13.59
C SER A 208 0.09 -15.50 -14.67
N GLY A 209 0.26 -14.22 -14.31
CA GLY A 209 0.48 -13.13 -15.25
C GLY A 209 -0.80 -12.69 -15.98
N THR A 210 -1.97 -12.97 -15.43
CA THR A 210 -3.26 -12.48 -15.96
C THR A 210 -3.65 -11.17 -15.28
N LEU A 211 -4.03 -10.17 -16.06
CA LEU A 211 -4.53 -8.86 -15.62
C LEU A 211 -6.02 -8.92 -15.35
N HIS A 212 -6.44 -8.42 -14.19
CA HIS A 212 -7.85 -8.32 -13.80
C HIS A 212 -8.17 -6.88 -13.38
N PHE A 213 -9.41 -6.46 -13.62
CA PHE A 213 -9.93 -5.17 -13.18
C PHE A 213 -11.11 -5.38 -12.24
N PHE A 214 -11.30 -4.47 -11.30
CA PHE A 214 -12.31 -4.58 -10.25
C PHE A 214 -13.18 -3.33 -10.19
N LEU A 215 -14.48 -3.51 -9.93
CA LEU A 215 -15.42 -2.44 -9.59
C LEU A 215 -16.07 -2.77 -8.24
N ASP A 216 -15.90 -1.90 -7.25
CA ASP A 216 -16.41 -2.08 -5.89
C ASP A 216 -16.07 -3.47 -5.31
N GLY A 217 -14.85 -3.95 -5.60
CA GLY A 217 -14.33 -5.25 -5.17
C GLY A 217 -14.76 -6.44 -6.04
N VAL A 218 -15.61 -6.25 -7.05
CA VAL A 218 -16.07 -7.31 -7.96
C VAL A 218 -15.11 -7.43 -9.15
N ASP A 219 -14.51 -8.61 -9.32
CA ASP A 219 -13.68 -8.94 -10.48
C ASP A 219 -14.49 -8.90 -11.79
N GLN A 220 -13.97 -8.18 -12.78
CA GLN A 220 -14.57 -8.03 -14.10
C GLN A 220 -14.12 -9.11 -15.10
N GLY A 221 -13.24 -10.03 -14.70
CA GLY A 221 -12.73 -11.14 -15.49
C GLY A 221 -11.24 -10.98 -15.86
N PRO A 222 -10.74 -11.77 -16.82
CA PRO A 222 -9.35 -11.68 -17.32
C PRO A 222 -9.20 -10.76 -18.53
N ALA A 223 -8.49 -9.64 -18.39
CA ALA A 223 -8.30 -8.59 -19.42
C ALA A 223 -7.17 -8.88 -20.40
N ALA A 224 -6.05 -9.36 -19.88
CA ALA A 224 -4.86 -9.66 -20.64
C ALA A 224 -4.10 -10.79 -19.93
N SER A 225 -3.32 -11.54 -20.68
CA SER A 225 -2.51 -12.64 -20.15
C SER A 225 -1.03 -12.43 -20.51
N ASN A 226 -0.16 -13.21 -19.87
CA ASN A 226 1.29 -13.17 -20.08
C ASN A 226 1.93 -11.80 -19.75
N LEU A 227 1.44 -11.12 -18.73
CA LEU A 227 2.07 -9.89 -18.24
C LEU A 227 3.43 -10.20 -17.58
N PRO A 228 4.45 -9.33 -17.79
CA PRO A 228 5.70 -9.39 -17.05
C PRO A 228 5.50 -9.42 -15.53
N GLU A 229 6.43 -10.03 -14.79
CA GLU A 229 6.35 -10.14 -13.33
C GLU A 229 6.34 -8.76 -12.64
N THR A 230 7.22 -7.88 -13.08
CA THR A 230 7.34 -6.54 -12.51
C THR A 230 6.44 -5.56 -13.24
N VAL A 231 5.32 -5.20 -12.62
CA VAL A 231 4.43 -4.14 -13.10
C VAL A 231 4.05 -3.19 -11.98
N TYR A 232 3.86 -1.91 -12.32
CA TYR A 232 3.42 -0.86 -11.42
C TYR A 232 1.95 -0.55 -11.69
N GLY A 233 1.18 -0.32 -10.64
CA GLY A 233 -0.19 0.18 -10.78
C GLY A 233 -0.16 1.59 -11.36
N ALA A 234 -1.10 1.87 -12.26
CA ALA A 234 -1.20 3.12 -12.99
C ALA A 234 -2.61 3.69 -12.85
N PHE A 235 -2.71 4.96 -12.48
CA PHE A 235 -3.99 5.65 -12.33
C PHE A 235 -3.96 7.02 -12.97
N GLU A 236 -5.04 7.38 -13.66
CA GLU A 236 -5.19 8.63 -14.38
C GLU A 236 -6.53 9.30 -14.05
N LEU A 237 -6.43 10.56 -13.62
CA LEU A 237 -7.54 11.50 -13.49
C LEU A 237 -7.88 12.05 -14.88
N PHE A 238 -8.78 11.36 -15.55
CA PHE A 238 -9.25 11.70 -16.89
C PHE A 238 -10.54 12.52 -16.84
N GLU A 239 -10.71 13.45 -17.79
CA GLU A 239 -11.92 14.30 -17.95
C GLU A 239 -12.43 14.97 -16.65
N ASN A 240 -13.65 14.69 -16.18
CA ASN A 240 -14.26 15.40 -15.05
C ASN A 240 -13.88 14.75 -13.70
N LEU A 241 -13.03 13.71 -13.69
CA LEU A 241 -12.49 13.14 -12.46
C LEU A 241 -11.40 14.05 -11.87
N LEU A 242 -11.55 14.47 -10.61
CA LEU A 242 -10.68 15.47 -9.99
C LEU A 242 -9.74 14.91 -8.92
N GLN A 243 -10.16 13.83 -8.26
CA GLN A 243 -9.41 13.27 -7.14
C GLN A 243 -9.75 11.79 -6.94
N GLY A 244 -8.72 11.00 -6.64
CA GLY A 244 -8.87 9.62 -6.19
C GLY A 244 -7.83 9.23 -5.14
N THR A 245 -8.22 8.36 -4.21
CA THR A 245 -7.40 7.93 -3.09
C THR A 245 -7.22 6.42 -3.08
N ILE A 246 -5.98 5.96 -2.95
CA ILE A 246 -5.66 4.56 -2.70
C ILE A 246 -6.31 4.15 -1.38
N VAL A 247 -7.10 3.08 -1.43
CA VAL A 247 -7.70 2.47 -0.26
C VAL A 247 -7.14 1.07 -0.08
N ASP A 248 -6.92 0.69 1.18
CA ASP A 248 -6.57 -0.68 1.51
C ASP A 248 -7.77 -1.58 1.13
N ALA A 249 -7.48 -2.78 0.62
CA ALA A 249 -8.48 -3.77 0.22
C ALA A 249 -9.22 -4.37 1.42
#